data_AF-A0A954VVU4-F1
#
_entry.id   AF-A0A954VVU4-F1
#
_cell.length_a   1.000
_cell.length_b   1.000
_cell.length_c   1.000
_cell.angle_alpha   90.00
_cell.angle_beta   90.00
_cell.angle_gamma   90.00
#
_symmetry.space_group_name_H-M   'P 1'
#
loop_
_entity.id
_entity.type
_entity.pdbx_description
1 polymer ?
#
loop_
_entity_poly.entity_id
_entity_poly.type
_entity_poly.pdbx_seq_one_letter_code
_entity_poly.pdbx_strand_id
1 'polypeptide(L)'
;MPQGTKIRGNPVANQGRMVVIGMVVVALAAAIFAWTFRLSQGQQILTFWGADAASAIRLGSEVKLLQLEAGQIDSSNALVRSLNGMDWTAAIDISKTSGLVHARQALITDASYAWSSEANADWSKDWDVLLFAGPDQRITVAVQGEAQILVHGGTGRMVQ
;
A
#
# COMPACT_ATOMS: atom_id res chain seq x y z
N MET A 1 72.53 -24.47 -38.65
CA MET A 1 72.30 -23.56 -37.50
C MET A 1 70.80 -23.45 -37.25
N PRO A 2 70.23 -24.07 -36.20
CA PRO A 2 68.79 -24.01 -35.95
C PRO A 2 68.47 -22.76 -35.12
N GLN A 3 67.53 -21.94 -35.59
CA GLN A 3 67.02 -20.80 -34.83
C GLN A 3 65.95 -21.29 -33.84
N GLY A 4 66.20 -21.08 -32.55
CA GLY A 4 65.26 -21.43 -31.48
C GLY A 4 64.02 -20.53 -31.51
N THR A 5 62.86 -21.15 -31.71
CA THR A 5 61.54 -20.51 -31.57
C THR A 5 61.29 -20.16 -30.11
N LYS A 6 61.30 -18.86 -29.81
CA LYS A 6 60.98 -18.29 -28.51
C LYS A 6 59.46 -18.28 -28.30
N ILE A 7 58.93 -19.32 -27.65
CA ILE A 7 57.52 -19.37 -27.21
C ILE A 7 57.30 -18.24 -26.19
N ARG A 8 56.60 -17.17 -26.57
CA ARG A 8 56.13 -16.15 -25.63
C ARG A 8 54.92 -16.72 -24.90
N GLY A 9 55.09 -17.12 -23.64
CA GLY A 9 53.97 -17.42 -22.76
C GLY A 9 53.16 -16.15 -22.52
N ASN A 10 51.88 -16.16 -22.89
CA ASN A 10 50.95 -15.11 -22.48
C ASN A 10 50.70 -15.22 -20.97
N PRO A 11 50.77 -14.12 -20.20
CA PRO A 11 50.51 -14.15 -18.77
C PRO A 11 49.03 -14.44 -18.52
N VAL A 12 48.70 -15.68 -18.18
CA VAL A 12 47.34 -16.11 -17.77
C VAL A 12 46.97 -15.66 -16.35
N ALA A 13 47.82 -14.85 -15.70
CA ALA A 13 47.80 -14.58 -14.27
C ALA A 13 46.61 -13.75 -13.75
N ASN A 14 45.80 -13.12 -14.62
CA ASN A 14 44.70 -12.23 -14.21
C ASN A 14 43.28 -12.71 -14.57
N GLN A 15 43.12 -13.85 -15.27
CA GLN A 15 41.80 -14.25 -15.79
C GLN A 15 40.81 -14.65 -14.69
N GLY A 16 41.25 -15.40 -13.66
CA GLY A 16 40.38 -15.79 -12.54
C GLY A 16 39.92 -14.61 -11.68
N ARG A 17 40.80 -13.64 -11.45
CA ARG A 17 40.48 -12.42 -10.67
C ARG A 17 39.41 -11.57 -11.35
N MET A 18 39.44 -11.47 -12.68
CA MET A 18 38.44 -10.70 -13.44
C MET A 18 37.04 -11.31 -13.34
N VAL A 19 36.94 -12.64 -13.31
CA VAL A 19 35.64 -13.33 -13.13
C VAL A 19 35.05 -13.04 -11.76
N VAL A 20 35.85 -13.13 -10.70
CA VAL A 20 35.40 -12.84 -9.32
C VAL A 20 34.93 -11.39 -9.21
N ILE A 21 35.70 -10.44 -9.75
CA ILE A 21 35.31 -9.03 -9.77
C ILE A 21 33.97 -8.85 -10.52
N GLY A 22 33.81 -9.50 -11.68
CA GLY A 22 32.56 -9.45 -12.44
C GLY A 22 31.36 -9.95 -11.64
N MET A 23 31.49 -11.09 -10.95
CA MET A 23 30.43 -11.65 -10.11
C MET A 23 30.05 -10.71 -8.95
N VAL A 24 31.05 -10.10 -8.29
CA VAL A 24 30.81 -9.14 -7.21
C VAL A 24 30.07 -7.90 -7.71
N VAL A 25 30.45 -7.36 -8.88
CA VAL A 25 29.78 -6.20 -9.47
C VAL A 25 28.33 -6.52 -9.81
N VAL A 26 28.06 -7.67 -10.41
CA VAL A 26 26.68 -8.10 -10.73
C VAL A 26 25.85 -8.28 -9.45
N ALA A 27 26.41 -8.91 -8.42
CA ALA A 27 25.72 -9.07 -7.14
C ALA A 27 25.38 -7.72 -6.49
N LEU A 28 26.32 -6.77 -6.51
CA LEU A 28 26.08 -5.42 -6.00
C LEU A 28 25.01 -4.68 -6.81
N ALA A 29 25.05 -4.77 -8.13
CA ALA A 29 24.04 -4.15 -8.99
C ALA A 29 22.64 -4.70 -8.69
N ALA A 30 22.50 -6.02 -8.54
CA ALA A 30 21.23 -6.65 -8.18
C ALA A 30 20.75 -6.23 -6.79
N ALA A 31 21.66 -6.12 -5.80
CA ALA A 31 21.32 -5.68 -4.46
C ALA A 31 20.80 -4.23 -4.44
N ILE A 32 21.47 -3.32 -5.17
CA ILE A 32 21.05 -1.93 -5.29
C ILE A 32 19.68 -1.86 -5.98
N PHE A 33 19.48 -2.60 -7.07
CA PHE A 33 18.21 -2.64 -7.78
C PHE A 33 17.05 -3.14 -6.89
N ALA A 34 17.27 -4.22 -6.13
CA ALA A 34 16.27 -4.74 -5.20
C ALA A 34 15.92 -3.71 -4.10
N TRP A 35 16.93 -3.00 -3.59
CA TRP A 35 16.74 -1.95 -2.59
C TRP A 35 15.92 -0.78 -3.13
N THR A 36 16.26 -0.26 -4.31
CA THR A 36 15.55 0.89 -4.91
C THR A 36 14.11 0.53 -5.29
N PHE A 37 13.89 -0.67 -5.85
CA PHE A 37 12.55 -1.16 -6.16
C PHE A 37 11.68 -1.25 -4.89
N ARG A 38 12.22 -1.80 -3.79
CA ARG A 38 11.50 -1.87 -2.50
C ARG A 38 11.17 -0.49 -1.94
N LEU A 39 12.06 0.49 -2.09
CA LEU A 39 11.77 1.88 -1.67
C LEU A 39 10.66 2.52 -2.52
N SER A 40 10.66 2.30 -3.83
CA SER A 40 9.62 2.86 -4.71
C SER A 40 8.21 2.35 -4.40
N GLN A 41 8.07 1.07 -4.02
CA GLN A 41 6.78 0.50 -3.61
C GLN A 41 6.24 1.14 -2.32
N GLY A 42 7.14 1.48 -1.37
CA GLY A 42 6.74 2.12 -0.12
C GLY A 42 6.22 3.56 -0.29
N GLN A 43 6.72 4.30 -1.29
CA GLN A 43 6.34 5.69 -1.48
C GLN A 43 4.92 5.86 -2.00
N GLN A 44 4.44 4.98 -2.88
CA GLN A 44 3.09 5.08 -3.46
C GLN A 44 1.99 5.02 -2.38
N ILE A 45 2.18 4.14 -1.40
CA ILE A 45 1.28 3.96 -0.25
C ILE A 45 1.23 5.24 0.60
N LEU A 46 2.41 5.82 0.87
CA LEU A 46 2.52 7.04 1.66
C LEU A 46 1.96 8.26 0.94
N THR A 47 2.11 8.33 -0.39
CA THR A 47 1.53 9.40 -1.20
C THR A 47 0.01 9.28 -1.27
N PHE A 48 -0.53 8.06 -1.38
CA PHE A 48 -1.97 7.84 -1.49
C PHE A 48 -2.69 7.99 -0.14
N TRP A 49 -2.23 7.29 0.89
CA TRP A 49 -2.89 7.30 2.21
C TRP A 49 -2.41 8.44 3.10
N GLY A 50 -1.19 8.94 2.92
CA GLY A 50 -0.50 9.73 3.95
C GLY A 50 0.07 8.85 5.06
N ALA A 51 1.12 9.34 5.73
CA ALA A 51 1.80 8.60 6.79
C ALA A 51 0.86 8.25 7.96
N ASP A 52 0.00 9.19 8.35
CA ASP A 52 -0.88 9.00 9.50
C ASP A 52 -2.02 8.00 9.21
N ALA A 53 -2.60 8.07 8.01
CA ALA A 53 -3.68 7.18 7.64
C ALA A 53 -3.18 5.77 7.34
N ALA A 54 -1.99 5.61 6.75
CA ALA A 54 -1.31 4.32 6.65
C ALA A 54 -1.03 3.73 8.05
N SER A 55 -0.65 4.57 9.03
CA SER A 55 -0.48 4.15 10.42
C SER A 55 -1.81 3.71 11.05
N ALA A 56 -2.90 4.45 10.84
CA ALA A 56 -4.23 4.10 11.34
C ALA A 56 -4.76 2.79 10.73
N ILE A 57 -4.55 2.55 9.43
CA ILE A 57 -4.91 1.28 8.79
C ILE A 57 -4.09 0.12 9.38
N ARG A 58 -2.79 0.34 9.61
CA ARG A 58 -1.88 -0.71 10.09
C ARG A 58 -2.08 -1.02 11.58
N LEU A 59 -2.17 0.00 12.42
CA LEU A 59 -2.11 -0.08 13.88
C LEU A 59 -3.44 0.25 14.59
N GLY A 60 -4.46 0.74 13.87
CA GLY A 60 -5.74 1.10 14.48
C GLY A 60 -6.33 -0.06 15.27
N SER A 61 -6.80 0.21 16.47
CA SER A 61 -7.35 -0.81 17.37
C SER A 61 -8.82 -1.13 17.08
N GLU A 62 -9.52 -0.19 16.44
CA GLU A 62 -10.93 -0.35 16.09
C GLU A 62 -11.12 -0.25 14.58
N VAL A 63 -11.87 -1.22 14.03
CA VAL A 63 -12.34 -1.20 12.65
C VAL A 63 -13.84 -1.46 12.62
N LYS A 64 -14.57 -0.54 11.99
CA LYS A 64 -16.01 -0.65 11.82
C LYS A 64 -16.34 -0.74 10.34
N LEU A 65 -17.19 -1.70 9.98
CA LEU A 65 -17.83 -1.75 8.67
C LEU A 65 -19.07 -0.86 8.73
N LEU A 66 -19.10 0.17 7.89
CA LEU A 66 -20.22 1.06 7.71
C LEU A 66 -21.06 0.51 6.55
N GLN A 67 -22.32 0.20 6.83
CA GLN A 67 -23.28 -0.15 5.78
C GLN A 67 -23.92 1.13 5.27
N LEU A 68 -23.81 1.35 3.96
CA LEU A 68 -24.49 2.43 3.27
C LEU A 68 -25.89 1.93 2.92
N GLU A 69 -26.90 2.65 3.35
CA GLU A 69 -28.27 2.42 2.94
C GLU A 69 -28.77 3.69 2.27
N ALA A 70 -29.33 3.55 1.07
CA ALA A 70 -29.91 4.64 0.32
C ALA A 70 -31.25 5.04 0.95
N GLY A 71 -31.22 5.67 2.13
CA GLY A 71 -32.41 6.05 2.89
C GLY A 71 -32.12 7.20 3.85
N GLN A 72 -33.01 8.19 3.88
CA GLN A 72 -32.92 9.35 4.76
C GLN A 72 -32.73 8.92 6.22
N ILE A 73 -31.62 9.32 6.82
CA ILE A 73 -31.33 9.06 8.23
C ILE A 73 -31.85 10.25 9.04
N ASP A 74 -32.80 9.99 9.93
CA ASP A 74 -33.24 10.95 10.94
C ASP A 74 -32.03 11.40 11.79
N SER A 75 -31.78 12.71 11.80
CA SER A 75 -30.59 13.40 12.30
C SER A 75 -30.32 13.30 13.81
N SER A 76 -30.86 12.30 14.50
CA SER A 76 -30.77 12.17 15.97
C SER A 76 -29.49 11.46 16.45
N ASN A 77 -28.71 10.83 15.56
CA ASN A 77 -27.42 10.21 15.88
C ASN A 77 -26.25 10.90 15.12
N ALA A 78 -26.08 12.19 15.42
CA ALA A 78 -25.25 13.17 14.70
C ALA A 78 -23.71 12.97 14.75
N LEU A 79 -23.20 11.77 14.98
CA LEU A 79 -21.76 11.47 14.94
C LEU A 79 -21.32 10.72 13.67
N VAL A 80 -22.26 10.49 12.75
CA VAL A 80 -22.07 9.80 11.48
C VAL A 80 -21.65 10.82 10.42
N ARG A 81 -20.34 11.06 10.30
CA ARG A 81 -19.74 12.07 9.41
C ARG A 81 -19.79 11.67 7.93
N SER A 82 -20.83 12.09 7.21
CA SER A 82 -20.97 12.05 5.74
C SER A 82 -19.69 11.81 4.93
N LEU A 83 -19.65 10.72 4.16
CA LEU A 83 -18.63 10.48 3.13
C LEU A 83 -19.18 11.01 1.80
N ASN A 84 -18.65 12.14 1.33
CA ASN A 84 -19.06 12.75 0.05
C ASN A 84 -20.58 13.00 -0.07
N GLY A 85 -21.26 13.36 1.03
CA GLY A 85 -22.71 13.62 1.03
C GLY A 85 -23.58 12.40 1.35
N MET A 86 -23.00 11.21 1.57
CA MET A 86 -23.75 10.02 1.98
C MET A 86 -23.61 9.75 3.47
N ASP A 87 -24.75 9.50 4.11
CA ASP A 87 -24.84 9.08 5.50
C ASP A 87 -24.85 7.55 5.59
N TRP A 88 -24.38 6.97 6.70
CA TRP A 88 -24.41 5.53 6.93
C TRP A 88 -25.38 5.16 8.06
N THR A 89 -26.12 4.07 7.88
CA THR A 89 -27.19 3.67 8.81
C THR A 89 -26.69 2.78 9.93
N ALA A 90 -25.64 1.99 9.69
CA ALA A 90 -25.11 1.07 10.68
C ALA A 90 -23.58 1.03 10.67
N ALA A 91 -22.99 0.86 11.85
CA ALA A 91 -21.57 0.62 12.05
C ALA A 91 -21.38 -0.69 12.82
N ILE A 92 -20.85 -1.72 12.15
CA ILE A 92 -20.60 -3.03 12.72
C ILE A 92 -19.12 -3.10 13.11
N ASP A 93 -18.83 -3.32 14.38
CA ASP A 93 -17.45 -3.54 14.84
C ASP A 93 -16.95 -4.91 14.32
N ILE A 94 -15.93 -4.87 13.47
CA ILE A 94 -15.29 -6.04 12.88
C ILE A 94 -13.84 -6.21 13.36
N SER A 95 -13.42 -5.48 14.39
CA SER A 95 -12.03 -5.44 14.88
C SER A 95 -11.45 -6.80 15.26
N LYS A 96 -12.32 -7.76 15.62
CA LYS A 96 -11.94 -9.12 16.06
C LYS A 96 -12.09 -10.19 14.96
N THR A 97 -12.45 -9.81 13.74
CA THR A 97 -12.64 -10.75 12.64
C THR A 97 -11.28 -11.26 12.14
N SER A 98 -11.12 -12.58 11.99
CA SER A 98 -9.85 -13.22 11.63
C SER A 98 -9.30 -12.78 10.25
N GLY A 99 -10.16 -12.38 9.31
CA GLY A 99 -9.77 -11.90 7.99
C GLY A 99 -9.19 -10.47 7.96
N LEU A 100 -9.33 -9.71 9.05
CA LEU A 100 -8.97 -8.29 9.06
C LEU A 100 -7.48 -8.04 8.88
N VAL A 101 -6.63 -8.95 9.38
CA VAL A 101 -5.17 -8.86 9.20
C VAL A 101 -4.81 -8.95 7.71
N HIS A 102 -5.44 -9.87 6.99
CA HIS A 102 -5.25 -10.02 5.55
C HIS A 102 -5.82 -8.83 4.78
N ALA A 103 -7.01 -8.35 5.15
CA ALA A 103 -7.61 -7.17 4.53
C ALA A 103 -6.72 -5.92 4.69
N ARG A 104 -6.16 -5.68 5.88
CA ARG A 104 -5.20 -4.58 6.12
C ARG A 104 -3.95 -4.73 5.26
N GLN A 105 -3.41 -5.95 5.17
CA GLN A 105 -2.24 -6.20 4.34
C GLN A 105 -2.53 -5.95 2.86
N ALA A 106 -3.70 -6.37 2.36
CA ALA A 106 -4.15 -6.09 1.01
C ALA A 106 -4.27 -4.57 0.78
N LEU A 107 -4.96 -3.84 1.66
CA LEU A 107 -5.10 -2.37 1.58
C LEU A 107 -3.79 -1.59 1.56
N ILE A 108 -2.70 -2.17 2.06
CA ILE A 108 -1.38 -1.53 2.07
C ILE A 108 -0.53 -2.01 0.90
N THR A 109 -0.59 -3.28 0.52
CA THR A 109 0.41 -3.89 -0.37
C THR A 109 -0.12 -4.34 -1.72
N ASP A 110 -1.42 -4.30 -1.94
CA ASP A 110 -1.97 -4.78 -3.19
C ASP A 110 -1.66 -3.81 -4.34
N ALA A 111 -0.95 -4.33 -5.34
CA ALA A 111 -0.61 -3.60 -6.55
C ALA A 111 -1.80 -3.46 -7.51
N SER A 112 -2.92 -4.14 -7.23
CA SER A 112 -4.12 -4.09 -8.06
C SER A 112 -4.88 -2.77 -7.92
N TYR A 113 -4.58 -1.97 -6.90
CA TYR A 113 -5.22 -0.68 -6.71
C TYR A 113 -4.69 0.39 -7.66
N ALA A 114 -5.60 1.17 -8.23
CA ALA A 114 -5.28 2.34 -9.02
C ALA A 114 -4.91 3.52 -8.09
N TRP A 115 -3.71 3.48 -7.51
CA TRP A 115 -3.20 4.46 -6.54
C TRP A 115 -3.15 5.92 -7.06
N SER A 116 -3.19 6.12 -8.38
CA SER A 116 -3.07 7.43 -9.02
C SER A 116 -4.36 7.93 -9.67
N SER A 117 -5.46 7.16 -9.62
CA SER A 117 -6.74 7.65 -10.12
C SER A 117 -7.46 8.37 -8.99
N GLU A 118 -7.72 9.66 -9.15
CA GLU A 118 -8.86 10.28 -8.48
C GLU A 118 -10.09 9.51 -8.95
N ALA A 119 -10.53 8.57 -8.12
CA ALA A 119 -11.66 7.74 -8.43
C ALA A 119 -12.87 8.67 -8.57
N ASN A 120 -13.33 8.87 -9.81
CA ASN A 120 -14.66 9.38 -10.07
C ASN A 120 -15.64 8.26 -9.71
N ALA A 121 -15.76 8.05 -8.40
CA ALA A 121 -16.46 6.93 -7.83
C ALA A 121 -17.95 7.09 -8.13
N ASP A 122 -18.49 6.12 -8.85
CA ASP A 122 -19.93 5.99 -9.00
C ASP A 122 -20.50 5.46 -7.69
N TRP A 123 -20.92 6.39 -6.83
CA TRP A 123 -21.50 6.11 -5.52
C TRP A 123 -22.89 5.49 -5.58
N SER A 124 -23.47 5.29 -6.78
CA SER A 124 -24.74 4.57 -6.95
C SER A 124 -24.58 3.04 -6.85
N LYS A 125 -23.36 2.53 -6.81
CA LYS A 125 -23.04 1.10 -6.71
C LYS A 125 -22.90 0.64 -5.26
N ASP A 126 -22.77 -0.68 -5.07
CA ASP A 126 -22.51 -1.25 -3.75
C ASP A 126 -21.08 -0.95 -3.30
N TRP A 127 -20.96 -0.17 -2.22
CA TRP A 127 -19.70 0.19 -1.57
C TRP A 127 -19.66 -0.37 -0.15
N ASP A 128 -18.58 -1.06 0.16
CA ASP A 128 -18.24 -1.42 1.54
C ASP A 128 -17.35 -0.33 2.13
N VAL A 129 -17.79 0.31 3.21
CA VAL A 129 -17.03 1.38 3.84
C VAL A 129 -16.43 0.91 5.16
N LEU A 130 -15.12 1.09 5.31
CA LEU A 130 -14.35 0.70 6.46
C LEU A 130 -13.88 1.95 7.19
N LEU A 131 -14.22 2.07 8.47
CA LEU A 131 -13.70 3.10 9.36
C LEU A 131 -12.60 2.49 10.22
N PHE A 132 -11.36 2.95 10.05
CA PHE A 132 -10.26 2.62 10.93
C PHE A 132 -10.07 3.77 11.93
N ALA A 133 -10.14 3.45 13.23
CA ALA A 133 -9.83 4.40 14.28
C ALA A 133 -8.49 4.04 14.94
N GLY A 134 -7.57 4.99 14.89
CA GLY A 134 -6.36 5.04 15.69
C GLY A 134 -6.51 5.96 16.90
N PRO A 135 -5.46 6.10 17.71
CA PRO A 135 -5.48 6.94 18.92
C PRO A 135 -5.81 8.40 18.62
N ASP A 136 -5.24 8.97 17.56
CA ASP A 136 -5.36 10.40 17.25
C ASP A 136 -6.13 10.70 15.95
N GLN A 137 -6.43 9.67 15.15
CA GLN A 137 -7.01 9.84 13.82
C GLN A 137 -8.00 8.74 13.47
N ARG A 138 -8.97 9.11 12.62
CA ARG A 138 -9.88 8.19 11.97
C ARG A 138 -9.74 8.35 10.46
N ILE A 139 -9.69 7.22 9.78
CA ILE A 139 -9.70 7.16 8.32
C ILE A 139 -10.88 6.32 7.88
N THR A 140 -11.65 6.87 6.93
CA THR A 140 -12.69 6.15 6.23
C THR A 140 -12.16 5.73 4.86
N VAL A 141 -12.30 4.44 4.56
CA VAL A 141 -11.89 3.80 3.31
C VAL A 141 -13.12 3.19 2.68
N ALA A 142 -13.49 3.65 1.48
CA ALA A 142 -14.52 3.00 0.68
C ALA A 142 -13.89 1.99 -0.29
N VAL A 143 -14.42 0.78 -0.33
CA VAL A 143 -13.98 -0.32 -1.19
C VAL A 143 -15.15 -0.78 -2.05
N GLN A 144 -14.93 -0.86 -3.35
CA GLN A 144 -15.87 -1.48 -4.28
C GLN A 144 -15.34 -2.84 -4.73
N GLY A 145 -16.07 -3.91 -4.39
CA GLY A 145 -15.64 -5.29 -4.61
C GLY A 145 -15.34 -5.64 -6.08
N GLU A 146 -16.08 -5.07 -7.03
CA GLU A 146 -15.89 -5.35 -8.46
C GLU A 146 -14.81 -4.50 -9.12
N ALA A 147 -14.60 -3.26 -8.68
CA ALA A 147 -13.79 -2.28 -9.41
C ALA A 147 -12.39 -2.09 -8.84
N GLN A 148 -12.08 -2.67 -7.66
CA GLN A 148 -10.80 -2.44 -6.96
C GLN A 148 -10.46 -0.95 -6.82
N ILE A 149 -11.50 -0.14 -6.64
CA ILE A 149 -11.37 1.30 -6.46
C ILE A 149 -11.36 1.58 -4.95
N LEU A 150 -10.37 2.36 -4.52
CA LEU A 150 -10.26 2.86 -3.16
C LEU A 150 -10.52 4.37 -3.16
N VAL A 151 -11.43 4.80 -2.30
CA VAL A 151 -11.66 6.23 -2.06
C VAL A 151 -11.34 6.53 -0.60
N HIS A 152 -10.46 7.50 -0.40
CA HIS A 152 -10.21 8.07 0.91
C HIS A 152 -11.13 9.27 1.12
N GLY A 153 -11.97 9.23 2.16
CA GLY A 153 -12.69 10.41 2.61
C GLY A 153 -12.21 10.88 3.96
N GLY A 154 -11.50 12.01 3.93
CA GLY A 154 -11.28 12.95 5.02
C GLY A 154 -10.62 12.41 6.30
N THR A 155 -9.48 13.00 6.66
CA THR A 155 -8.89 12.87 8.00
C THR A 155 -9.65 13.74 8.99
N GLY A 156 -10.54 13.13 9.77
CA GLY A 156 -11.19 13.81 10.88
C GLY A 156 -10.26 13.92 12.08
N ARG A 157 -9.48 15.02 12.21
CA ARG A 157 -8.80 15.31 13.49
C ARG A 157 -9.85 15.47 14.58
N MET A 158 -9.73 14.70 15.66
CA MET A 158 -10.43 14.98 16.91
C MET A 158 -9.67 16.14 17.56
N VAL A 159 -10.19 17.36 17.42
CA VAL A 159 -9.88 18.41 18.38
C VAL A 159 -10.80 18.10 19.57
N GLN A 160 -10.22 17.52 20.63
CA GLN A 160 -10.90 17.40 21.92
C GLN A 160 -11.07 18.77 22.56
#